data_AF-A0A2N5ZNQ5-F1
#
_entry.id   AF-A0A2N5ZNQ5-F1
#
_cell.length_a   1.000
_cell.length_b   1.000
_cell.length_c   1.000
_cell.angle_alpha   90.00
_cell.angle_beta   90.00
_cell.angle_gamma   90.00
#
_symmetry.space_group_name_H-M   'P 1'
#
loop_
_entity.id
_entity.type
_entity.pdbx_description
1 polymer ?
#
loop_
_entity_poly.entity_id
_entity_poly.type
_entity_poly.pdbx_seq_one_letter_code
_entity_poly.pdbx_strand_id
1 'polypeptide(L)'
;MFYFSKTITTFVFPLFLLLSFHSTPTLAKEAFNTSLKSAGIESGHITSVDTADDKDIYYYISASIKALLSLLGIVFLGLIIFGGYTWFMARGNETEVGKAKETLYRAIIGLIILLSAYAITAFVGTKLK
;
A
#
# COMPACT_ATOMS: atom_id res chain seq x y z
N MET A 1 -22.07 16.49 -17.02
CA MET A 1 -20.61 16.40 -16.78
C MET A 1 -20.22 16.50 -15.29
N PHE A 2 -20.92 17.29 -14.46
CA PHE A 2 -20.55 17.53 -13.05
C PHE A 2 -20.81 16.39 -12.04
N TYR A 3 -21.65 15.40 -12.34
CA TYR A 3 -21.94 14.31 -11.39
C TYR A 3 -20.81 13.26 -11.28
N PHE A 4 -20.01 13.09 -12.34
CA PHE A 4 -19.04 12.00 -12.48
C PHE A 4 -17.78 12.19 -11.59
N SER A 5 -17.32 13.43 -11.42
CA SER A 5 -16.22 13.80 -10.50
C SER A 5 -16.64 13.67 -9.03
N LYS A 6 -17.91 13.95 -8.74
CA LYS A 6 -18.45 13.96 -7.38
C LYS A 6 -18.60 12.54 -6.83
N THR A 7 -19.05 11.57 -7.63
CA THR A 7 -19.23 10.17 -7.18
C THR A 7 -17.90 9.50 -6.84
N ILE A 8 -16.84 9.73 -7.63
CA ILE A 8 -15.50 9.19 -7.35
C ILE A 8 -14.95 9.75 -6.04
N THR A 9 -15.11 11.06 -5.82
CA THR A 9 -14.62 11.71 -4.59
C THR A 9 -15.42 11.25 -3.37
N THR A 10 -16.74 11.07 -3.51
CA THR A 10 -17.62 10.61 -2.42
C THR A 10 -17.43 9.15 -2.02
N PHE A 11 -16.95 8.26 -2.90
CA PHE A 11 -16.62 6.86 -2.53
C PHE A 11 -15.16 6.69 -2.07
N VAL A 12 -14.22 7.44 -2.63
CA VAL A 12 -12.79 7.34 -2.28
C VAL A 12 -12.47 8.05 -0.95
N PHE A 13 -13.13 9.17 -0.66
CA PHE A 13 -12.92 9.94 0.57
C PHE A 13 -13.27 9.19 1.89
N PRO A 14 -14.41 8.48 2.01
CA PRO A 14 -14.70 7.71 3.23
C PRO A 14 -13.83 6.46 3.37
N LEU A 15 -13.39 5.84 2.27
CA LEU A 15 -12.44 4.72 2.29
C LEU A 15 -11.04 5.19 2.73
N PHE A 16 -10.60 6.35 2.26
CA PHE A 16 -9.38 7.01 2.71
C PHE A 16 -9.44 7.39 4.20
N LEU A 17 -10.60 7.88 4.68
CA LEU A 17 -10.80 8.23 6.09
C LEU A 17 -10.84 6.99 7.01
N LEU A 18 -11.44 5.87 6.56
CA LEU A 18 -11.39 4.58 7.26
C LEU A 18 -9.96 4.00 7.32
N LEU A 19 -9.12 4.22 6.30
CA LEU A 19 -7.71 3.82 6.32
C LEU A 19 -6.82 4.69 7.21
N SER A 20 -7.12 5.99 7.34
CA SER A 20 -6.43 6.87 8.30
C SER A 20 -6.59 6.42 9.76
N PHE A 21 -7.61 5.60 10.06
CA PHE A 21 -7.80 4.97 11.37
C PHE A 21 -7.03 3.64 11.55
N HIS A 22 -6.38 3.11 10.51
CA HIS A 22 -5.51 1.93 10.63
C HIS A 22 -4.10 2.35 11.07
N SER A 23 -4.01 3.07 12.20
CA SER A 23 -2.78 3.12 12.98
C SER A 23 -2.51 1.70 13.47
N THR A 24 -1.58 1.00 12.81
CA THR A 24 -1.03 -0.24 13.34
C THR A 24 -0.62 -0.03 14.80
N PRO A 25 -0.83 -0.99 15.72
CA PRO A 25 -0.28 -0.91 17.07
C PRO A 25 1.24 -1.07 17.00
N THR A 26 1.93 -0.01 16.59
CA THR A 26 3.40 0.10 16.59
C THR A 26 3.94 0.10 18.01
N LEU A 27 3.16 0.64 18.95
CA LEU A 27 3.49 0.68 20.38
C LEU A 27 3.71 -0.72 20.99
N ALA A 28 2.85 -1.70 20.64
CA ALA A 28 2.99 -3.07 21.15
C ALA A 28 4.13 -3.84 20.48
N LYS A 29 4.35 -3.63 19.18
CA LYS A 29 5.45 -4.25 18.44
C LYS A 29 6.81 -3.70 18.88
N GLU A 30 6.92 -2.40 19.13
CA GLU A 30 8.17 -1.79 19.59
C GLU A 30 8.47 -2.14 21.05
N ALA A 31 7.46 -2.22 21.94
CA ALA A 31 7.66 -2.69 23.32
C ALA A 31 8.15 -4.15 23.35
N PHE A 32 7.52 -5.04 22.59
CA PHE A 32 7.92 -6.45 22.52
C PHE A 32 9.30 -6.64 21.89
N ASN A 33 9.61 -5.94 20.79
CA ASN A 33 10.93 -5.99 20.16
C ASN A 33 12.04 -5.42 21.07
N THR A 34 11.73 -4.41 21.88
CA THR A 34 12.66 -3.86 22.88
C THR A 34 12.97 -4.88 23.97
N SER A 35 11.96 -5.60 24.47
CA SER A 35 12.15 -6.70 25.44
C SER A 35 12.93 -7.88 24.87
N LEU A 36 12.72 -8.22 23.59
CA LEU A 36 13.52 -9.24 22.90
C LEU A 36 14.97 -8.79 22.68
N LYS A 37 15.20 -7.52 22.34
CA LYS A 37 16.54 -6.95 22.17
C LYS A 37 17.29 -6.94 23.51
N SER A 38 16.64 -6.57 24.62
CA SER A 38 17.27 -6.63 25.95
C SER A 38 17.65 -8.07 26.35
N ALA A 39 16.78 -9.05 26.09
CA ALA A 39 17.07 -10.46 26.36
C ALA A 39 18.20 -11.03 25.47
N GLY A 40 18.31 -10.55 24.23
CA GLY A 40 19.42 -10.91 23.32
C GLY A 40 20.78 -10.35 23.75
N ILE A 41 20.81 -9.17 24.39
CA ILE A 41 22.04 -8.59 24.96
C ILE A 41 22.45 -9.37 26.20
N GLU A 42 21.50 -9.68 27.07
CA GLU A 42 21.75 -10.44 28.31
C GLU A 42 22.25 -11.87 28.04
N SER A 43 21.78 -12.50 26.96
CA SER A 43 22.24 -13.82 26.51
C SER A 43 23.55 -13.81 25.71
N GLY A 44 24.17 -12.65 25.49
CA GLY A 44 25.46 -12.52 24.80
C GLY A 44 25.43 -12.82 23.30
N HIS A 45 24.24 -13.00 22.71
CA HIS A 45 24.05 -13.27 21.27
C HIS A 45 24.01 -12.01 20.41
N ILE A 46 23.74 -10.84 21.00
CA ILE A 46 23.81 -9.56 20.29
C ILE A 46 24.77 -8.63 21.04
N THR A 47 25.90 -8.30 20.41
CA THR A 47 26.98 -7.51 21.03
C THR A 47 26.98 -6.03 20.64
N SER A 48 26.07 -5.60 19.76
CA SER A 48 25.85 -4.19 19.45
C SER A 48 24.56 -3.69 20.09
N VAL A 49 24.72 -2.84 21.11
CA VAL A 49 23.72 -1.84 21.44
C VAL A 49 23.71 -0.86 20.28
N ASP A 50 22.94 -1.15 19.23
CA ASP A 50 22.47 -0.07 18.37
C ASP A 50 21.57 0.78 19.26
N THR A 51 22.17 1.80 19.86
CA THR A 51 21.49 2.86 20.58
C THR A 51 20.31 3.31 19.74
N ALA A 52 19.17 3.50 20.38
CA ALA A 52 17.91 3.90 19.79
C ALA A 52 17.92 5.29 19.10
N ASP A 53 19.09 5.79 18.71
CA ASP A 53 19.36 7.07 18.06
C ASP A 53 19.80 6.92 16.59
N ASP A 54 19.96 5.70 16.09
CA ASP A 54 19.96 5.46 14.64
C ASP A 54 18.60 4.87 14.25
N LYS A 55 17.55 5.69 14.41
CA LYS A 55 16.39 5.55 13.51
C LYS A 55 16.87 6.00 12.15
N ASP A 56 17.66 5.11 11.55
CA ASP A 56 18.23 5.19 10.25
C ASP A 56 17.22 5.84 9.31
N ILE A 57 17.69 6.76 8.46
CA ILE A 57 16.92 7.30 7.35
C ILE A 57 16.21 6.16 6.57
N TYR A 58 16.80 4.97 6.54
CA TYR A 58 16.21 3.73 6.03
C TYR A 58 14.86 3.34 6.68
N TYR A 59 14.69 3.47 8.00
CA TYR A 59 13.41 3.17 8.66
C TYR A 59 12.30 4.11 8.18
N TYR A 60 12.54 5.42 8.20
CA TYR A 60 11.56 6.41 7.77
C TYR A 60 11.23 6.31 6.28
N ILE A 61 12.23 6.02 5.44
CA ILE A 61 12.03 5.76 4.01
C ILE A 61 11.19 4.50 3.81
N SER A 62 11.53 3.41 4.49
CA SER A 62 10.79 2.15 4.35
C SER A 62 9.34 2.25 4.83
N ALA A 63 9.10 3.00 5.90
CA ALA A 63 7.75 3.28 6.41
C ALA A 63 6.95 4.13 5.41
N SER A 64 7.57 5.18 4.85
CA SER A 64 6.94 6.05 3.86
C SER A 64 6.59 5.30 2.57
N ILE A 65 7.49 4.44 2.07
CA ILE A 65 7.25 3.61 0.89
C ILE A 65 6.07 2.67 1.14
N LYS A 66 6.02 1.98 2.29
CA LYS A 66 4.91 1.08 2.62
C LYS A 66 3.57 1.82 2.70
N ALA A 67 3.55 3.02 3.29
CA ALA A 67 2.36 3.86 3.35
C ALA A 67 1.89 4.24 1.94
N LEU A 68 2.78 4.74 1.08
CA LEU A 68 2.46 5.09 -0.31
C LEU A 68 2.00 3.89 -1.15
N LEU A 69 2.62 2.72 -0.97
CA LEU A 69 2.23 1.49 -1.68
C LEU A 69 0.82 1.04 -1.30
N SER A 70 0.48 1.11 -0.01
CA SER A 70 -0.86 0.75 0.47
C SER A 70 -1.93 1.67 -0.11
N LEU A 71 -1.66 2.97 -0.17
CA LEU A 71 -2.54 3.96 -0.80
C LEU A 71 -2.74 3.66 -2.29
N LEU A 72 -1.65 3.47 -3.03
CA LEU A 72 -1.71 3.17 -4.47
C LEU A 72 -2.52 1.89 -4.74
N GLY A 73 -2.32 0.84 -3.95
CA GLY A 73 -3.06 -0.41 -4.08
C GLY A 73 -4.58 -0.20 -3.98
N ILE A 74 -5.04 0.60 -3.00
CA ILE A 74 -6.45 0.96 -2.86
C ILE A 74 -6.96 1.73 -4.08
N VAL A 75 -6.18 2.70 -4.59
CA VAL A 75 -6.57 3.51 -5.75
C VAL A 75 -6.76 2.62 -6.99
N PHE A 76 -5.82 1.71 -7.25
CA PHE A 76 -5.93 0.77 -8.36
C PHE A 76 -7.14 -0.17 -8.22
N LEU A 77 -7.40 -0.67 -7.01
CA LEU A 77 -8.60 -1.48 -6.76
C LEU A 77 -9.90 -0.69 -7.02
N GLY A 78 -9.96 0.57 -6.60
CA GLY A 78 -11.08 1.46 -6.88
C GLY A 78 -11.30 1.69 -8.38
N LEU A 79 -10.23 1.86 -9.16
CA LEU A 79 -10.30 2.00 -10.62
C LEU A 79 -10.80 0.73 -11.31
N ILE A 80 -10.41 -0.45 -10.82
CA ILE A 80 -10.89 -1.74 -11.35
C ILE A 80 -12.39 -1.90 -11.11
N ILE A 81 -12.85 -1.62 -9.89
CA ILE A 81 -14.29 -1.67 -9.55
C ILE A 81 -15.07 -0.68 -10.42
N PHE A 82 -14.54 0.52 -10.61
CA PHE A 82 -15.18 1.55 -11.43
C PHE A 82 -15.24 1.19 -12.93
N GLY A 83 -14.13 0.69 -13.48
CA GLY A 83 -14.07 0.20 -14.86
C GLY A 83 -15.02 -0.98 -15.09
N GLY A 84 -15.08 -1.90 -14.12
CA GLY A 84 -16.03 -3.02 -14.12
C GLY A 84 -17.49 -2.57 -14.08
N TYR A 85 -17.82 -1.64 -13.18
CA TYR A 85 -19.18 -1.08 -13.09
C TYR A 85 -19.61 -0.41 -14.41
N THR A 86 -18.72 0.38 -15.01
CA THR A 86 -18.97 1.05 -16.29
C THR A 86 -19.16 0.01 -17.42
N TRP A 87 -18.37 -1.06 -17.42
CA TRP A 87 -18.52 -2.14 -18.39
C TRP A 87 -19.88 -2.84 -18.28
N PHE A 88 -20.35 -3.10 -17.06
CA PHE A 88 -21.67 -3.71 -16.82
C PHE A 88 -22.84 -2.76 -17.19
N MET A 89 -22.68 -1.46 -16.96
CA MET A 89 -23.71 -0.46 -17.26
C MET A 89 -23.76 -0.01 -18.72
N ALA A 90 -22.82 -0.44 -19.56
CA ALA A 90 -22.74 -0.01 -20.95
C ALA A 90 -23.93 -0.44 -21.83
N ARG A 91 -24.82 -1.34 -21.36
CA ARG A 91 -26.10 -1.74 -22.02
C ARG A 91 -25.97 -2.10 -23.52
N GLY A 92 -24.80 -2.55 -23.97
CA GLY A 92 -24.54 -2.89 -25.38
C GLY A 92 -24.02 -1.76 -26.26
N ASN A 93 -23.77 -0.56 -25.72
CA ASN A 93 -23.06 0.49 -26.46
C ASN A 93 -21.57 0.15 -26.56
N GLU A 94 -21.11 -0.19 -27.76
CA GLU A 94 -19.71 -0.57 -28.03
C GLU A 94 -18.70 0.51 -27.63
N THR A 95 -19.08 1.79 -27.69
CA THR A 95 -18.20 2.91 -27.33
C THR A 95 -17.91 2.91 -25.83
N GLU A 96 -18.94 2.70 -25.02
CA GLU A 96 -18.80 2.69 -23.55
C GLU A 96 -18.13 1.39 -23.07
N VAL A 97 -18.40 0.27 -23.75
CA VAL A 97 -17.66 -0.99 -23.53
C VAL A 97 -16.17 -0.83 -23.84
N GLY A 98 -15.82 -0.17 -24.95
CA GLY A 98 -14.44 0.10 -25.35
C GLY A 98 -13.68 0.92 -24.30
N LYS A 99 -14.26 2.04 -23.86
CA LYS A 99 -13.68 2.90 -22.82
C LYS A 99 -13.53 2.20 -21.47
N ALA A 100 -14.51 1.40 -21.07
CA ALA A 100 -14.46 0.65 -19.82
C ALA A 100 -13.33 -0.39 -19.83
N LYS A 101 -13.19 -1.13 -20.95
CA LYS A 101 -12.08 -2.09 -21.14
C LYS A 101 -10.73 -1.39 -21.15
N GLU A 102 -10.59 -0.27 -21.83
CA GLU A 102 -9.35 0.51 -21.86
C GLU A 102 -8.94 0.97 -20.45
N THR A 103 -9.91 1.44 -19.66
CA THR A 103 -9.68 1.84 -18.26
C THR A 103 -9.24 0.64 -17.42
N LEU A 104 -9.87 -0.52 -17.61
CA LEU A 104 -9.54 -1.75 -16.90
C LEU A 104 -8.13 -2.24 -17.26
N TYR A 105 -7.75 -2.23 -18.54
CA TYR A 105 -6.41 -2.60 -18.98
C TYR A 105 -5.34 -1.69 -18.35
N ARG A 106 -5.56 -0.37 -18.37
CA ARG A 106 -4.65 0.59 -17.75
C ARG A 106 -4.52 0.37 -16.24
N ALA A 107 -5.62 0.10 -15.54
CA ALA A 107 -5.60 -0.19 -14.11
C ALA A 107 -4.86 -1.50 -13.78
N ILE A 108 -5.08 -2.56 -14.55
CA ILE A 108 -4.41 -3.85 -14.38
C ILE A 108 -2.90 -3.74 -14.62
N ILE A 109 -2.48 -3.03 -15.68
CA ILE A 109 -1.06 -2.84 -15.99
C ILE A 109 -0.37 -2.07 -14.85
N GLY A 110 -1.00 -1.01 -14.34
CA GLY A 110 -0.47 -0.29 -13.18
C GLY A 110 -0.36 -1.15 -11.92
N LEU A 111 -1.35 -2.01 -11.66
CA LEU A 111 -1.32 -2.96 -10.54
C LEU A 111 -0.20 -3.99 -10.68
N ILE A 112 0.02 -4.53 -11.88
CA ILE A 112 1.11 -5.47 -12.16
C ILE A 112 2.48 -4.82 -11.89
N ILE A 113 2.67 -3.57 -12.32
CA ILE A 113 3.90 -2.82 -12.06
C ILE A 113 4.11 -2.63 -10.56
N LEU A 114 3.06 -2.27 -9.82
CA LEU A 114 3.11 -2.10 -8.35
C LEU A 114 3.51 -3.39 -7.63
N LEU A 115 2.88 -4.51 -7.99
CA LEU A 115 3.19 -5.84 -7.44
C LEU A 115 4.62 -6.26 -7.76
N SER A 116 5.07 -6.00 -8.99
CA SER A 116 6.43 -6.31 -9.43
C SER A 116 7.46 -5.49 -8.66
N ALA A 117 7.22 -4.19 -8.48
CA ALA A 117 8.10 -3.32 -7.70
C ALA A 117 8.22 -3.81 -6.24
N TYR A 118 7.10 -4.17 -5.60
CA TYR A 118 7.10 -4.72 -4.24
C TYR A 118 7.89 -6.03 -4.15
N ALA A 119 7.68 -6.95 -5.11
CA ALA A 119 8.37 -8.23 -5.15
C ALA A 119 9.90 -8.04 -5.27
N ILE A 120 10.34 -7.10 -6.12
CA ILE A 120 11.77 -6.76 -6.27
C ILE A 120 12.33 -6.19 -4.97
N THR A 121 11.64 -5.23 -4.34
CA THR A 121 12.09 -4.65 -3.06
C THR A 121 12.19 -5.72 -1.97
N ALA A 122 11.22 -6.61 -1.88
CA ALA A 122 11.24 -7.71 -0.91
C ALA A 122 12.38 -8.71 -1.18
N PHE A 123 12.66 -9.00 -2.45
CA PHE A 123 13.75 -9.88 -2.85
C PHE A 123 15.11 -9.30 -2.46
N VAL A 124 15.35 -8.01 -2.75
CA VAL A 124 16.60 -7.32 -2.37
C VAL A 124 16.75 -7.27 -0.84
N GLY A 125 15.69 -6.92 -0.12
CA GLY A 125 15.72 -6.86 1.35
C GLY A 125 15.98 -8.21 2.02
N THR A 126 15.61 -9.32 1.40
CA THR A 126 15.88 -10.67 1.93
C THR A 126 17.31 -11.13 1.63
N LYS A 127 17.95 -10.61 0.58
CA LYS A 127 19.33 -10.96 0.20
C LYS A 127 20.41 -10.19 0.99
N LEU A 128 20.03 -9.09 1.64
CA LEU A 128 20.91 -8.24 2.46
C LEU A 128 20.88 -8.62 3.95
N LYS A 129 20.31 -9.78 4.30
CA LYS A 129 20.22 -10.29 5.66
C LYS A 129 21.10 -11.52 5.85
#